data_AF-A0A258K459-F1
#
_entry.id   AF-A0A258K459-F1
#
_cell.length_a   1.000
_cell.length_b   1.000
_cell.length_c   1.000
_cell.angle_alpha   90.00
_cell.angle_beta   90.00
_cell.angle_gamma   90.00
#
_symmetry.space_group_name_H-M   'P 1'
#
loop_
_entity.id
_entity.type
_entity.pdbx_description
1 polymer ?
#
loop_
_entity_poly.entity_id
_entity_poly.type
_entity_poly.pdbx_seq_one_letter_code
_entity_poly.pdbx_strand_id
1 'polypeptide(L)'
;MAALAAVAGLALAGCNGNYETSARARQPLSPKTLALIEDKGMTAQSPILVRIYKQEAELEVWKEKRDGTFALLKTYPICRWSGDLGPKVKVGDRQAPEGFYTITPGQMNPNSSYYLSFNLGFPNAYDR
;
A
#
# COMPACT_ATOMS: atom_id res chain seq x y z
N MET A 1 -26.02 -48.77 39.40
CA MET A 1 -27.09 -48.00 38.71
C MET A 1 -27.02 -46.58 39.24
N ALA A 2 -26.88 -45.50 38.48
CA ALA A 2 -26.75 -45.27 37.06
C ALA A 2 -25.82 -44.05 36.92
N ALA A 3 -24.97 -44.08 35.89
CA ALA A 3 -24.21 -42.93 35.43
C ALA A 3 -25.14 -41.90 34.79
N LEU A 4 -24.76 -40.61 34.84
CA LEU A 4 -24.96 -39.53 33.86
C LEU A 4 -25.22 -38.19 34.58
N ALA A 5 -24.24 -37.30 34.51
CA ALA A 5 -24.49 -35.89 34.24
C ALA A 5 -23.22 -35.30 33.62
N ALA A 6 -23.27 -35.18 32.31
CA ALA A 6 -22.17 -34.80 31.44
C ALA A 6 -21.77 -33.33 31.64
N VAL A 7 -20.46 -33.15 31.73
CA VAL A 7 -19.64 -32.04 31.21
C VAL A 7 -20.38 -31.13 30.22
N ALA A 8 -20.67 -29.89 30.61
CA ALA A 8 -21.04 -28.82 29.69
C ALA A 8 -20.59 -27.46 30.26
N GLY A 9 -19.40 -27.02 29.89
CA GLY A 9 -18.91 -25.70 30.34
C GLY A 9 -17.57 -25.24 29.77
N LEU A 10 -17.04 -25.89 28.72
CA LEU A 10 -15.80 -25.49 28.08
C LEU A 10 -16.02 -25.45 26.57
N ALA A 11 -16.08 -24.23 26.03
CA ALA A 11 -15.65 -23.81 24.68
C ALA A 11 -16.56 -22.71 24.11
N LEU A 12 -16.56 -21.54 24.76
CA LEU A 12 -16.84 -20.28 24.08
C LEU A 12 -15.55 -19.42 24.05
N ALA A 13 -14.42 -20.04 23.72
CA ALA A 13 -13.32 -19.31 23.08
C ALA A 13 -13.68 -19.21 21.59
N GLY A 14 -14.71 -18.41 21.30
CA GLY A 14 -15.03 -18.00 19.94
C GLY A 14 -13.77 -17.42 19.34
N CYS A 15 -13.39 -17.91 18.17
CA CYS A 15 -12.24 -17.47 17.41
C CYS A 15 -12.23 -15.95 17.40
N ASN A 16 -11.25 -15.32 18.06
CA ASN A 16 -10.91 -13.95 17.72
C ASN A 16 -10.72 -13.97 16.21
N GLY A 17 -11.61 -13.29 15.49
CA GLY A 17 -11.46 -13.01 14.08
C GLY A 17 -10.21 -12.16 13.95
N ASN A 18 -9.05 -12.80 14.03
CA ASN A 18 -7.83 -12.26 13.50
C ASN A 18 -8.20 -12.02 12.04
N TYR A 19 -8.45 -10.76 11.70
CA TYR A 19 -8.29 -10.28 10.35
C TYR A 19 -6.82 -10.54 10.03
N GLU A 20 -6.52 -11.79 9.66
CA GLU A 20 -5.21 -12.28 9.25
C GLU A 20 -4.76 -11.34 8.14
N THR A 21 -3.87 -10.41 8.47
CA THR A 21 -3.32 -9.49 7.49
C THR A 21 -2.71 -10.34 6.40
N SER A 22 -3.22 -10.19 5.18
CA SER A 22 -2.85 -11.04 4.06
C SER A 22 -1.34 -11.23 3.98
N ALA A 23 -0.87 -12.47 3.89
CA ALA A 23 0.56 -12.80 3.77
C ALA A 23 1.24 -12.09 2.58
N ARG A 24 0.45 -11.65 1.59
CA ARG A 24 0.88 -10.82 0.45
C ARG A 24 1.47 -9.47 0.89
N ALA A 25 0.89 -8.83 1.89
CA ALA A 25 1.32 -7.51 2.38
C ALA A 25 2.62 -7.57 3.19
N ARG A 26 3.00 -8.76 3.69
CA ARG A 26 4.19 -8.99 4.52
C ARG A 26 5.34 -9.63 3.75
N GLN A 27 5.26 -9.71 2.42
CA GLN A 27 6.32 -10.27 1.60
C GLN A 27 7.60 -9.42 1.75
N PRO A 28 8.76 -10.04 2.02
CA PRO A 28 10.01 -9.31 2.10
C PRO A 28 10.43 -8.77 0.72
N LEU A 29 11.28 -7.75 0.73
CA LEU A 29 11.90 -7.26 -0.51
C LEU A 29 12.77 -8.35 -1.14
N SER A 30 12.70 -8.45 -2.47
CA SER A 30 13.53 -9.43 -3.20
C SER A 30 15.04 -9.14 -3.02
N PRO A 31 15.92 -10.16 -3.09
CA PRO A 31 17.36 -9.96 -3.03
C PRO A 31 17.88 -8.96 -4.08
N LYS A 32 17.28 -8.99 -5.29
CA LYS A 32 17.61 -8.05 -6.37
C LYS A 32 17.27 -6.60 -5.99
N THR A 33 16.12 -6.38 -5.34
CA THR A 33 15.73 -5.05 -4.86
C THR A 33 16.65 -4.58 -3.74
N LEU A 34 17.00 -5.46 -2.80
CA LEU A 34 17.93 -5.12 -1.71
C LEU A 34 19.32 -4.75 -2.23
N ALA A 35 19.85 -5.52 -3.20
CA ALA A 35 21.12 -5.19 -3.85
C ALA A 35 21.07 -3.82 -4.55
N LEU A 36 19.97 -3.50 -5.24
CA LEU A 36 19.79 -2.20 -5.89
C LEU A 36 19.70 -1.03 -4.90
N ILE A 37 19.05 -1.24 -3.75
CA ILE A 37 18.99 -0.25 -2.66
C ILE A 37 20.39 0.00 -2.10
N GLU A 38 21.17 -1.05 -1.87
CA GLU A 38 22.54 -0.93 -1.35
C GLU A 38 23.47 -0.23 -2.34
N ASP A 39 23.44 -0.65 -3.61
CA ASP A 39 24.23 -0.06 -4.70
C ASP A 39 24.00 1.45 -4.84
N LYS A 40 22.76 1.90 -4.63
CA LYS A 40 22.39 3.32 -4.67
C LYS A 40 22.64 4.08 -3.36
N GLY A 41 23.24 3.45 -2.36
CA GLY A 41 23.55 4.06 -1.06
C GLY A 41 22.30 4.42 -0.25
N MET A 42 21.27 3.59 -0.34
CA MET A 42 19.99 3.73 0.38
C MET A 42 19.88 2.67 1.49
N THR A 43 18.82 2.71 2.31
CA THR A 43 18.53 1.66 3.31
C THR A 43 17.11 1.15 3.12
N ALA A 44 16.81 -0.13 3.40
CA ALA A 44 15.47 -0.67 3.15
C ALA A 44 14.36 0.13 3.87
N GLN A 45 14.65 0.64 5.07
CA GLN A 45 13.73 1.39 5.93
C GLN A 45 13.66 2.89 5.60
N SER A 46 14.51 3.41 4.72
CA SER A 46 14.46 4.83 4.33
C SER A 46 13.07 5.22 3.79
N PRO A 47 12.60 6.45 4.06
CA PRO A 47 11.43 7.03 3.42
C PRO A 47 11.43 6.88 1.89
N ILE A 48 10.23 6.80 1.32
CA ILE A 48 10.02 6.75 -0.12
C ILE A 48 9.10 7.89 -0.56
N LEU A 49 9.33 8.35 -1.80
CA LEU A 49 8.42 9.21 -2.55
C LEU A 49 8.00 8.44 -3.80
N VAL A 50 6.72 8.42 -4.08
CA VAL A 50 6.20 7.85 -5.33
C VAL A 50 5.76 8.99 -6.23
N ARG A 51 6.29 9.04 -7.45
CA ARG A 51 5.84 9.97 -8.49
C ARG A 51 5.10 9.19 -9.55
N ILE A 52 3.93 9.68 -9.97
CA ILE A 52 3.11 9.05 -11.00
C ILE A 52 2.90 10.06 -12.11
N TYR A 53 3.32 9.68 -13.30
CA TYR A 53 3.18 10.45 -14.52
C TYR A 53 2.11 9.82 -15.39
N LYS A 54 0.95 10.48 -15.50
CA LYS A 54 -0.19 9.93 -16.26
C LYS A 54 0.09 9.89 -17.76
N GLN A 55 0.66 10.96 -18.31
CA GLN A 55 0.89 11.09 -19.75
C GLN A 55 1.91 10.07 -20.24
N GLU A 56 2.99 9.87 -19.50
CA GLU A 56 4.05 8.90 -19.77
C GLU A 56 3.66 7.48 -19.36
N ALA A 57 2.59 7.33 -18.55
CA ALA A 57 2.18 6.09 -17.92
C ALA A 57 3.31 5.44 -17.11
N GLU A 58 3.96 6.23 -16.26
CA GLU A 58 5.08 5.78 -15.43
C GLU A 58 4.83 6.00 -13.94
N LEU A 59 5.23 5.01 -13.12
CA LEU A 59 5.32 5.11 -11.67
C LEU A 59 6.78 5.00 -11.26
N GLU A 60 7.29 6.06 -10.67
CA GLU A 60 8.64 6.11 -10.14
C GLU A 60 8.65 5.96 -8.63
N VAL A 61 9.55 5.11 -8.15
CA VAL A 61 9.86 4.99 -6.73
C VAL A 61 11.18 5.71 -6.48
N TRP A 62 11.10 6.78 -5.71
CA TRP A 62 12.23 7.55 -5.19
C TRP A 62 12.44 7.17 -3.72
N LYS A 63 13.70 7.19 -3.29
CA LYS A 63 14.05 6.76 -1.94
C LYS A 63 15.17 7.62 -1.39
N GLU A 64 15.10 7.90 -0.09
CA GLU A 64 16.11 8.68 0.61
C GLU A 64 17.41 7.88 0.74
N LYS A 65 18.51 8.48 0.27
CA LYS A 65 19.88 8.02 0.45
C LYS A 65 20.36 8.30 1.87
N ARG A 66 21.49 7.69 2.25
CA ARG A 66 22.13 7.92 3.57
C ARG A 66 22.55 9.37 3.83
N ASP A 67 22.67 10.19 2.78
CA ASP A 67 23.01 11.62 2.85
C ASP A 67 21.78 12.54 2.98
N GLY A 68 20.57 11.98 3.08
CA GLY A 68 19.31 12.73 3.20
C GLY A 68 18.71 13.20 1.86
N THR A 69 19.38 12.95 0.73
CA THR A 69 18.86 13.28 -0.60
C THR A 69 17.97 12.17 -1.15
N PHE A 70 16.94 12.51 -1.92
CA PHE A 70 16.15 11.52 -2.64
C PHE A 70 16.77 11.22 -4.01
N ALA A 71 16.85 9.94 -4.35
CA ALA A 71 17.26 9.50 -5.68
C ALA A 71 16.30 8.43 -6.23
N LEU A 72 16.24 8.35 -7.56
CA LEU A 72 15.42 7.36 -8.26
C LEU A 72 15.93 5.94 -7.96
N LEU A 73 15.06 5.13 -7.35
CA LEU A 73 15.31 3.71 -7.15
C LEU A 73 14.91 2.93 -8.39
N LYS A 74 13.68 3.10 -8.87
CA LYS A 74 13.14 2.33 -9.99
C LYS A 74 11.89 2.96 -10.60
N THR A 75 11.73 2.81 -11.92
CA THR A 75 10.52 3.16 -12.66
C THR A 75 9.76 1.89 -13.07
N TYR A 76 8.44 1.96 -13.04
CA TYR A 76 7.51 0.90 -13.43
C TYR A 76 6.51 1.45 -14.44
N PRO A 77 6.23 0.72 -15.54
CA PRO A 77 5.16 1.11 -16.45
C PRO A 77 3.80 0.91 -15.78
N ILE A 78 2.87 1.83 -16.04
CA ILE A 78 1.47 1.78 -15.61
C ILE A 78 0.64 1.23 -16.76
N CYS A 79 -0.01 0.09 -16.55
CA CYS A 79 -0.86 -0.51 -17.58
C CYS A 79 -2.13 0.30 -17.85
N ARG A 80 -2.70 0.92 -16.81
CA ARG A 80 -3.94 1.70 -16.90
C ARG A 80 -4.10 2.63 -15.70
N TRP A 81 -4.63 3.81 -15.94
CA TRP A 81 -5.16 4.74 -14.94
C TRP A 81 -6.54 5.23 -15.38
N SER A 82 -7.32 5.81 -14.46
CA SER A 82 -8.72 6.17 -14.71
C SER A 82 -8.85 7.56 -15.33
N GLY A 83 -9.65 7.68 -16.39
CA GLY A 83 -9.99 8.95 -17.03
C GLY A 83 -9.02 9.37 -18.13
N ASP A 84 -8.94 10.68 -18.38
CA ASP A 84 -8.04 11.37 -19.30
C ASP A 84 -7.03 12.27 -18.53
N LEU A 85 -6.13 12.96 -19.24
CA LEU A 85 -5.21 13.91 -18.60
C LEU A 85 -5.99 15.05 -17.94
N GLY A 86 -5.57 15.44 -16.73
CA GLY A 86 -6.20 16.47 -15.92
C GLY A 86 -6.69 15.96 -14.56
N PRO A 87 -6.92 16.88 -13.61
CA PRO A 87 -7.21 16.54 -12.24
C PRO A 87 -8.60 15.92 -12.08
N LYS A 88 -8.79 15.21 -10.96
CA LYS A 88 -10.09 14.82 -10.46
C LYS A 88 -10.74 16.00 -9.76
N VAL A 89 -11.99 16.32 -10.10
CA VAL A 89 -12.70 17.50 -9.57
C VAL A 89 -13.96 17.14 -8.78
N LYS A 90 -14.56 15.97 -9.04
CA LYS A 90 -15.75 15.53 -8.30
C LYS A 90 -15.90 14.02 -8.24
N VAL A 91 -16.73 13.57 -7.31
CA VAL A 91 -17.12 12.15 -7.26
C VAL A 91 -17.87 11.78 -8.54
N GLY A 92 -17.53 10.62 -9.12
CA GLY A 92 -18.17 10.10 -10.33
C GLY A 92 -17.63 10.60 -11.66
N ASP A 93 -16.69 11.56 -11.69
CA ASP A 93 -16.05 12.04 -12.94
C ASP A 93 -15.11 11.03 -13.60
N ARG A 94 -14.86 9.88 -12.96
CA ARG A 94 -13.98 8.79 -13.41
C ARG A 94 -12.52 9.20 -13.64
N GLN A 95 -12.09 10.35 -13.13
CA GLN A 95 -10.70 10.79 -13.14
C GLN A 95 -9.92 10.22 -11.95
N ALA A 96 -8.64 9.89 -12.17
CA ALA A 96 -7.65 9.78 -11.09
C ALA A 96 -7.20 11.18 -10.64
N PRO A 97 -6.95 11.41 -9.34
CA PRO A 97 -6.48 12.71 -8.86
C PRO A 97 -5.06 13.05 -9.35
N GLU A 98 -4.74 14.34 -9.35
CA GLU A 98 -3.41 14.88 -9.63
C GLU A 98 -3.05 15.85 -8.51
N GLY A 99 -1.91 15.64 -7.86
CA GLY A 99 -1.50 16.45 -6.71
C GLY A 99 -0.61 15.68 -5.75
N PHE A 100 -0.38 16.27 -4.57
CA PHE A 100 0.43 15.69 -3.52
C PHE A 100 -0.45 15.01 -2.48
N TYR A 101 -0.16 13.73 -2.21
CA TYR A 101 -0.89 12.92 -1.24
C TYR A 101 0.07 12.24 -0.28
N THR A 102 -0.22 12.35 1.02
CA THR A 102 0.53 11.66 2.06
C THR A 102 -0.19 10.37 2.43
N ILE A 103 0.53 9.26 2.38
CA ILE A 103 -0.01 7.94 2.73
C ILE A 103 0.49 7.54 4.10
N THR A 104 -0.45 7.27 5.00
CA THR A 104 -0.20 6.79 6.35
C THR A 104 -0.48 5.29 6.45
N PRO A 105 0.03 4.58 7.47
CA PRO A 105 -0.24 3.15 7.64
C PRO A 105 -1.74 2.81 7.68
N GLY A 106 -2.59 3.68 8.23
CA GLY A 106 -4.04 3.49 8.28
C GLY A 106 -4.74 3.51 6.92
N GLN A 107 -4.06 3.99 5.87
CA GLN A 107 -4.57 4.00 4.50
C GLN A 107 -4.23 2.71 3.73
N MET A 108 -3.40 1.83 4.29
CA MET A 108 -3.02 0.58 3.65
C MET A 108 -4.17 -0.43 3.75
N ASN A 109 -4.49 -1.10 2.63
CA ASN A 109 -5.48 -2.16 2.58
C ASN A 109 -4.81 -3.50 2.20
N PRO A 110 -4.32 -4.27 3.20
CA PRO A 110 -3.71 -5.57 2.96
C PRO A 110 -4.72 -6.65 2.52
N ASN A 111 -6.01 -6.43 2.76
CA ASN A 111 -7.08 -7.40 2.52
C ASN A 111 -7.93 -7.02 1.29
N SER A 112 -7.30 -6.36 0.31
CA SER A 112 -7.95 -6.02 -0.96
C SER A 112 -8.52 -7.28 -1.64
N SER A 113 -9.70 -7.13 -2.27
CA SER A 113 -10.27 -8.15 -3.16
C SER A 113 -9.42 -8.40 -4.40
N TYR A 114 -8.47 -7.51 -4.70
CA TYR A 114 -7.44 -7.67 -5.72
C TYR A 114 -6.12 -8.17 -5.08
N TYR A 115 -4.96 -7.71 -5.55
CA TYR A 115 -3.67 -8.07 -4.96
C TYR A 115 -3.42 -7.33 -3.64
N LEU A 116 -3.12 -6.03 -3.73
CA LEU A 116 -2.96 -5.10 -2.61
C LEU A 116 -3.50 -3.74 -3.06
N SER A 117 -3.91 -2.90 -2.11
CA SER A 117 -4.34 -1.53 -2.41
C SER A 117 -4.08 -0.61 -1.22
N PHE A 118 -4.11 0.69 -1.46
CA PHE A 118 -4.09 1.69 -0.40
C PHE A 118 -4.91 2.90 -0.86
N ASN A 119 -5.40 3.66 0.11
CA ASN A 119 -6.20 4.86 -0.13
C ASN A 119 -5.30 6.09 -0.24
N LEU A 120 -5.33 6.83 -1.36
CA LEU A 120 -4.58 8.07 -1.53
C LEU A 120 -5.01 9.18 -0.55
N GLY A 121 -6.24 9.14 -0.05
CA GLY A 121 -6.79 10.18 0.82
C GLY A 121 -7.41 11.36 0.06
N PHE A 122 -7.80 11.17 -1.20
CA PHE A 122 -8.60 12.14 -1.95
C PHE A 122 -10.04 12.21 -1.39
N PRO A 123 -10.65 13.40 -1.25
CA PRO A 123 -10.04 14.72 -1.42
C PRO A 123 -9.17 15.12 -0.22
N ASN A 124 -7.98 15.65 -0.47
CA ASN A 124 -7.12 16.25 0.55
C ASN A 124 -7.57 17.69 0.85
N ALA A 125 -6.77 18.48 1.59
CA ALA A 125 -7.13 19.87 1.93
C ALA A 125 -7.18 20.83 0.71
N TYR A 126 -6.42 20.54 -0.34
CA TYR A 126 -6.40 21.33 -1.58
C TYR A 126 -7.55 20.94 -2.53
N ASP A 127 -7.98 19.68 -2.52
CA ASP A 127 -9.04 19.17 -3.40
C ASP A 127 -10.47 19.59 -2.99
N ARG A 128 -10.61 20.28 -1.84
CA ARG A 128 -11.90 20.64 -1.23
C ARG A 128 -12.40 22.02 -1.65
#